data_AF-A0A7R9KBR9-F1
#
_entry.id   AF-A0A7R9KBR9-F1
#
_cell.length_a   1.000
_cell.length_b   1.000
_cell.length_c   1.000
_cell.angle_alpha   90.00
_cell.angle_beta   90.00
_cell.angle_gamma   90.00
#
_symmetry.space_group_name_H-M   'P 1'
#
loop_
_entity.id
_entity.type
_entity.pdbx_description
1 polymer ?
#
loop_
_entity_poly.entity_id
_entity_poly.type
_entity_poly.pdbx_seq_one_letter_code
_entity_poly.pdbx_strand_id
1 'polypeptide(L)' 'FLQALVKIHKEYGSIVRLWIAGDLFVILSDPKYVEVILGSNKWIDKGVIYKYLYDWLGTGLLTST' A
#
# COMPACT_ATOMS: atom_id res chain seq x y z
N PHE A 1 -11.00 -1.75 9.27
CA PHE A 1 -9.79 -1.71 8.41
C PHE A 1 -8.50 -1.55 9.23
N LEU A 2 -8.24 -0.39 9.86
CA LEU A 2 -7.00 -0.14 10.63
C LEU A 2 -6.72 -1.18 11.74
N GLN A 3 -7.73 -1.62 12.47
CA GLN A 3 -7.56 -2.66 13.50
C GLN A 3 -7.07 -4.00 12.93
N ALA A 4 -7.46 -4.34 11.69
CA ALA A 4 -6.98 -5.56 11.04
C ALA A 4 -5.49 -5.46 10.69
N LEU A 5 -5.03 -4.29 10.23
CA LEU A 5 -3.61 -4.03 9.96
C LEU A 5 -2.77 -4.12 11.23
N VAL A 6 -3.25 -3.55 12.34
CA VAL A 6 -2.56 -3.64 13.65
C VAL A 6 -2.46 -5.09 14.12
N LYS A 7 -3.51 -5.89 13.91
CA LYS A 7 -3.48 -7.32 14.27
C LYS A 7 -2.47 -8.10 13.42
N ILE A 8 -2.48 -7.89 12.10
CA ILE A 8 -1.55 -8.53 11.17
C ILE A 8 -0.10 -8.16 11.52
N HIS A 9 0.17 -6.89 11.83
CA HIS A 9 1.50 -6.46 12.25
C HIS A 9 1.96 -7.14 13.54
N LYS A 10 1.08 -7.27 14.54
CA LYS A 10 1.40 -7.98 15.79
C LYS A 10 1.67 -9.47 15.58
N GLU A 11 1.00 -10.08 14.61
CA GLU A 11 1.05 -11.54 14.39
C GLU A 11 2.20 -11.96 13.47
N TYR A 12 2.49 -11.17 12.42
CA TYR A 12 3.47 -11.51 11.37
C TYR A 12 4.67 -10.55 11.32
N GLY A 13 4.67 -9.50 12.14
CA GLY A 13 5.76 -8.53 12.23
C GLY A 13 5.67 -7.38 11.21
N SER A 14 6.81 -6.76 10.93
CA SER A 14 6.90 -5.50 10.17
C SER A 14 6.84 -5.64 8.65
N ILE A 15 6.97 -6.86 8.12
CA ILE A 15 6.98 -7.15 6.69
C ILE A 15 6.08 -8.37 6.45
N VAL A 16 4.99 -8.16 5.71
CA VAL A 16 4.00 -9.21 5.44
C VAL A 16 3.71 -9.29 3.95
N ARG A 17 3.63 -10.51 3.42
CA ARG A 17 3.24 -10.77 2.03
C ARG A 17 1.84 -11.34 2.00
N LEU A 18 0.97 -10.77 1.18
CA LEU A 18 -0.42 -11.17 1.01
C LEU A 18 -0.70 -11.36 -0.48
N TRP A 19 -1.34 -12.48 -0.81
CA TRP A 19 -1.89 -12.68 -2.14
C TRP A 19 -3.37 -12.34 -2.11
N ILE A 20 -3.78 -11.34 -2.89
CA ILE A 20 -5.16 -10.89 -2.97
C ILE A 20 -5.53 -10.81 -4.45
N ALA A 21 -6.57 -11.53 -4.85
CA ALA A 21 -7.11 -11.53 -6.22
C ALA A 21 -6.06 -11.84 -7.33
N GLY A 22 -5.02 -12.61 -7.00
CA GLY A 22 -3.94 -12.96 -7.95
C GLY A 22 -2.77 -11.99 -7.96
N ASP A 23 -2.85 -10.87 -7.23
CA ASP A 23 -1.78 -9.90 -7.07
C ASP A 23 -1.07 -10.08 -5.71
N LEU A 24 0.25 -9.86 -5.72
CA LEU A 24 1.08 -9.88 -4.52
C LEU A 24 1.14 -8.48 -3.89
N PHE A 25 0.62 -8.35 -2.68
CA PHE A 25 0.72 -7.17 -1.84
C PHE A 25 1.78 -7.38 -0.77
N VAL A 26 2.66 -6.40 -0.59
CA VAL A 26 3.64 -6.38 0.48
C VAL A 26 3.31 -5.23 1.42
N ILE A 27 3.00 -5.56 2.67
CA ILE A 27 2.76 -4.59 3.73
C ILE A 27 4.09 -4.36 4.45
N LEU A 28 4.50 -3.10 4.52
CA LEU A 28 5.67 -2.64 5.26
C LEU A 28 5.21 -1.71 6.36
N SER A 29 5.65 -1.98 7.59
CA SER A 29 5.27 -1.21 8.78
C SER A 29 6.46 -0.68 9.56
N ASP A 30 7.68 -1.11 9.24
CA ASP A 30 8.89 -0.58 9.85
C ASP A 30 9.30 0.74 9.15
N PRO A 31 9.45 1.84 9.92
CA PRO A 31 9.69 3.17 9.38
C PRO A 31 10.97 3.25 8.53
N LYS A 32 12.00 2.44 8.85
CA LYS A 32 13.27 2.44 8.10
C LYS A 32 13.07 2.05 6.65
N TYR A 33 12.19 1.08 6.37
CA TYR A 33 11.92 0.65 4.99
C TYR A 33 10.92 1.57 4.31
N VAL A 34 9.93 2.08 5.06
CA VAL A 34 8.95 3.03 4.54
C VAL A 34 9.63 4.31 4.05
N GLU A 35 10.59 4.84 4.81
CA GLU A 35 11.36 6.04 4.43
C GLU A 35 12.14 5.84 3.13
N VAL A 36 12.80 4.68 2.96
CA VAL A 36 13.55 4.36 1.74
C VAL A 36 12.63 4.29 0.52
N ILE A 37 11.43 3.72 0.67
CA ILE A 37 10.49 3.58 -0.45
C ILE A 37 9.83 4.91 -0.78
N LEU A 38 9.34 5.65 0.21
CA LEU A 38 8.69 6.95 0.01
C LEU A 38 9.69 8.02 -0.45
N GLY A 39 10.96 7.93 -0.08
CA GLY A 39 12.03 8.81 -0.56
C GLY A 39 12.54 8.49 -1.96
N SER A 40 12.16 7.33 -2.53
CA SER A 40 12.63 6.90 -3.84
C SER A 40 11.71 7.37 -4.96
N ASN A 41 12.25 8.13 -5.92
CA ASN A 41 11.51 8.48 -7.14
C ASN A 41 11.27 7.29 -8.09
N LYS A 42 11.89 6.13 -7.83
CA LYS A 42 11.76 4.94 -8.68
C LYS A 42 10.43 4.20 -8.48
N TRP A 43 9.81 4.35 -7.29
CA TRP A 43 8.61 3.60 -6.90
C TRP A 43 7.43 4.51 -6.55
N ILE A 44 7.40 5.72 -7.13
CA ILE A 44 6.37 6.74 -6.88
C ILE A 44 5.06 6.49 -7.62
N ASP A 45 5.06 5.58 -8.60
CA ASP A 45 3.86 5.26 -9.35
C ASP A 45 2.73 4.74 -8.45
N LYS A 46 1.53 5.26 -8.69
CA LYS A 46 0.34 4.89 -7.93
C LYS A 46 0.07 3.39 -8.06
N GLY A 47 -0.03 2.70 -6.93
CA GLY A 47 -0.30 1.27 -6.90
C GLY A 47 -1.66 0.90 -7.50
N VAL A 48 -1.86 -0.38 -7.80
CA VAL A 48 -3.07 -0.94 -8.42
C VAL A 48 -4.35 -0.54 -7.68
N ILE A 49 -4.26 -0.31 -6.36
CA ILE A 49 -5.38 0.15 -5.51
C ILE A 49 -6.00 1.47 -6.00
N TYR A 50 -5.21 2.36 -6.60
CA TYR A 50 -5.72 3.63 -7.13
C TYR A 50 -6.61 3.45 -8.35
N LYS A 51 -6.46 2.35 -9.11
CA LYS A 51 -7.37 2.03 -10.22
C LYS A 51 -8.77 1.69 -9.72
N TYR A 52 -8.87 0.95 -8.61
CA TYR A 52 -10.18 0.67 -8.00
C TYR A 52 -10.80 1.89 -7.32
N LEU A 53 -9.97 2.82 -6.83
CA LEU A 53 -10.44 4.10 -6.29
C LEU A 53 -10.89 5.09 -7.37
N TYR A 54 -10.37 4.97 -8.59
CA TYR A 54 -10.70 5.85 -9.71
C TYR A 54 -12.21 5.83 -10.02
N ASP A 55 -12.82 4.65 -10.07
CA ASP A 55 -14.24 4.51 -10.39
C ASP A 55 -15.17 5.03 -9.28
N TRP A 56 -14.67 5.09 -8.02
CA TRP A 56 -15.45 5.55 -6.88
C TRP A 56 -15.27 7.04 -6.57
N LEU A 57 -14.05 7.57 -6.71
CA LEU A 57 -13.68 8.94 -6.35
C LEU A 57 -13.60 9.88 -7.56
N GLY A 58 -13.61 9.34 -8.78
CA GLY A 58 -13.42 10.08 -10.04
C GLY A 58 -11.99 10.61 -10.19
N THR A 59 -11.81 11.58 -11.09
CA THR A 59 -10.54 12.31 -11.30
C THR A 59 -10.44 13.48 -10.33
N GLY A 60 -9.49 13.43 -9.39
CA GLY A 60 -9.21 14.47 -8.40
C GLY A 60 -7.76 14.37 -7.88
N LEU A 61 -7.38 15.15 -6.86
CA LEU A 61 -5.98 15.27 -6.40
C LEU A 61 -5.24 13.93 -6.20
N LEU A 62 -5.95 12.89 -5.76
CA LEU A 62 -5.38 11.56 -5.49
C LEU A 62 -5.31 10.67 -6.74
N THR A 63 -6.12 10.92 -7.76
CA THR A 63 -6.31 10.07 -8.95
C THR A 63 -5.89 10.73 -10.25
N SER A 64 -5.75 12.06 -10.29
CA SER A 64 -5.17 12.82 -11.40
C SER A 64 -3.69 12.46 -11.55
N THR A 65 -3.33 11.98 -12.73
CA THR A 65 -1.95 11.64 -13.10
C THR A 65 -1.09 12.88 -13.17
#